data_AF-A0A2G9NBL0-F1
#
_entry.id   AF-A0A2G9NBL0-F1
#
_cell.length_a   1.000
_cell.length_b   1.000
_cell.length_c   1.000
_cell.angle_alpha   90.00
_cell.angle_beta   90.00
_cell.angle_gamma   90.00
#
_symmetry.space_group_name_H-M   'P 1'
#
loop_
_entity.id
_entity.type
_entity.pdbx_description
1 polymer ?
#
loop_
_entity_poly.entity_id
_entity_poly.type
_entity_poly.pdbx_seq_one_letter_code
_entity_poly.pdbx_strand_id
1 'polypeptide(L)' 'MVKRIEHSPTLNTVLMVEQVLRNAGEITTIAELKRRLPKKVMHNTLLLILDYLQFSGKIIIGT' A
#
# COMPACT_ATOMS: atom_id res chain seq x y z
N MET A 1 -15.32 -11.73 12.83
CA MET A 1 -14.29 -11.33 13.83
C MET A 1 -13.48 -10.20 13.24
N VAL A 2 -13.46 -9.01 13.86
CA VAL A 2 -12.64 -7.90 13.39
C VAL A 2 -11.19 -8.22 13.77
N LYS A 3 -10.33 -8.47 12.78
CA LYS A 3 -8.91 -8.76 13.00
C LYS A 3 -8.30 -7.54 13.70
N ARG A 4 -7.85 -7.72 14.94
CA ARG A 4 -7.25 -6.66 15.74
C ARG A 4 -6.00 -6.17 14.99
N ILE A 5 -6.04 -4.94 14.47
CA ILE A 5 -4.90 -4.34 13.78
C ILE A 5 -3.92 -3.95 14.89
N GLU A 6 -3.04 -4.87 15.27
CA GLU A 6 -2.03 -4.63 16.32
C GLU A 6 -1.17 -3.39 16.00
N HIS A 7 -0.93 -3.12 14.71
CA HIS A 7 -0.17 -1.95 14.25
C HIS A 7 -0.79 -1.38 12.97
N SER A 8 -1.43 -0.21 13.08
CA SER A 8 -1.95 0.53 11.93
C SER A 8 -0.83 1.33 11.26
N PRO A 9 -0.80 1.44 9.92
CA PRO A 9 0.03 2.44 9.26
C PRO A 9 -0.33 3.84 9.75
N THR A 10 0.67 4.72 9.80
CA THR A 10 0.43 6.16 9.96
C THR A 10 -0.11 6.75 8.66
N LEU A 11 -0.84 7.87 8.75
CA LEU A 11 -1.32 8.59 7.57
C LEU A 11 -0.17 8.93 6.59
N ASN A 12 0.99 9.34 7.13
CA ASN A 12 2.17 9.63 6.32
C ASN A 12 2.64 8.42 5.51
N THR A 13 2.56 7.21 6.07
CA THR A 13 2.91 5.97 5.36
C THR A 13 1.91 5.67 4.24
N VAL A 14 0.62 5.86 4.49
CA VAL A 14 -0.44 5.68 3.48
C VAL A 14 -0.22 6.64 2.30
N LEU A 15 -0.03 7.93 2.59
CA LEU A 15 0.20 8.98 1.59
C LEU A 15 1.48 8.73 0.78
N MET A 16 2.55 8.26 1.43
CA MET A 16 3.79 7.89 0.74
C MET A 16 3.59 6.76 -0.27
N VAL A 17 2.85 5.71 0.10
CA VAL A 17 2.56 4.59 -0.81
C VAL A 17 1.67 5.07 -1.96
N GLU A 18 0.63 5.85 -1.66
CA GLU A 18 -0.28 6.42 -2.66
C GLU A 18 0.48 7.30 -3.68
N GLN A 19 1.39 8.15 -3.21
CA GLN A 19 2.19 9.00 -4.10
C GLN A 19 3.09 8.17 -5.03
N VAL A 20 3.72 7.11 -4.52
CA VAL A 20 4.55 6.22 -5.33
C VAL A 20 3.71 5.51 -6.40
N LEU A 21 2.51 5.05 -6.06
CA LEU A 21 1.58 4.45 -7.02
C LEU A 21 1.14 5.45 -8.09
N ARG A 22 0.76 6.67 -7.69
CA ARG A 22 0.38 7.75 -8.63
C ARG A 22 1.50 8.12 -9.60
N ASN A 23 2.75 8.16 -9.12
CA ASN A 23 3.91 8.54 -9.93
C ASN A 23 4.42 7.39 -10.80
N ALA A 24 4.25 6.14 -10.36
CA ALA A 24 4.74 4.97 -11.09
C ALA A 24 3.86 4.61 -12.29
N GLY A 25 2.59 5.04 -12.30
CA GLY A 25 1.59 4.58 -13.26
C GLY A 25 1.21 3.14 -12.96
N GLU A 26 1.65 2.21 -13.80
CA GLU A 26 1.42 0.78 -13.61
C GLU A 26 2.54 0.16 -12.75
N ILE A 27 2.13 -0.62 -11.75
CA ILE A 27 3.04 -1.47 -10.97
C ILE A 27 2.53 -2.89 -11.03
N THR A 28 3.38 -3.81 -11.46
CA THR A 28 2.96 -5.19 -11.74
C THR A 28 3.08 -6.08 -10.51
N THR A 29 3.96 -5.75 -9.54
CA THR A 29 4.19 -6.62 -8.37
C THR A 29 4.42 -5.86 -7.07
N ILE A 30 4.09 -6.49 -5.94
CA ILE A 30 4.38 -5.97 -4.59
C ILE A 30 5.90 -5.80 -4.37
N ALA A 31 6.72 -6.69 -4.95
CA ALA A 31 8.17 -6.61 -4.84
C ALA A 31 8.72 -5.36 -5.54
N GLU A 32 8.19 -5.03 -6.72
CA GLU A 32 8.50 -3.80 -7.43
C GLU A 32 8.08 -2.56 -6.63
N LEU A 33 6.84 -2.55 -6.13
CA LEU A 33 6.36 -1.46 -5.26
C LEU A 33 7.32 -1.23 -4.09
N LYS A 34 7.71 -2.29 -3.37
CA LYS A 34 8.65 -2.19 -2.24
C LYS A 34 10.00 -1.57 -2.61
N ARG A 35 10.50 -1.81 -3.83
CA ARG A 35 11.76 -1.23 -4.32
C ARG A 35 11.63 0.26 -4.65
N ARG A 36 10.45 0.71 -5.09
CA ARG A 36 10.17 2.10 -5.42
C ARG A 36 9.83 2.98 -4.20
N LEU A 37 9.50 2.37 -3.06
CA LEU A 37 9.22 3.12 -1.84
C LEU A 37 10.50 3.80 -1.31
N PRO A 38 10.43 5.07 -0.89
CA PRO A 38 11.59 5.79 -0.35
C PRO A 38 12.00 5.27 1.04
N LYS A 39 11.13 4.51 1.71
CA LYS A 39 11.38 3.89 3.03
C LYS A 39 10.84 2.47 3.05
N LYS A 40 11.50 1.60 3.82
CA LYS A 40 11.04 0.22 4.00
C LYS A 40 9.71 0.20 4.75
N VAL A 41 8.71 -0.46 4.17
CA VAL A 41 7.40 -0.72 4.79
C VAL A 41 7.25 -2.22 4.99
N MET A 42 6.78 -2.64 6.16
CA MET A 42 6.53 -4.05 6.45
C MET A 42 5.51 -4.62 5.46
N HIS A 43 5.66 -5.88 5.08
CA HIS A 43 4.81 -6.50 4.08
C HIS A 43 3.32 -6.44 4.43
N ASN A 44 2.97 -6.80 5.67
CA ASN A 44 1.58 -6.82 6.12
C ASN A 44 0.97 -5.41 6.17
N THR A 45 1.76 -4.41 6.56
CA THR A 45 1.34 -3.00 6.55
C THR A 45 1.12 -2.51 5.12
N LEU A 46 2.00 -2.89 4.19
CA LEU A 46 1.84 -2.54 2.78
C LEU A 46 0.58 -3.17 2.18
N LEU A 47 0.31 -4.45 2.48
CA LEU A 47 -0.92 -5.13 2.06
C LEU A 47 -2.16 -4.42 2.62
N LEU A 48 -2.17 -4.08 3.91
CA LEU A 48 -3.28 -3.36 4.52
C LEU A 48 -3.51 -1.99 3.86
N ILE A 49 -2.45 -1.27 3.50
CA ILE A 49 -2.56 0.00 2.77
C ILE A 49 -3.16 -0.25 1.38
N LEU A 50 -2.69 -1.26 0.65
CA LEU A 50 -3.19 -1.60 -0.67
C LEU A 50 -4.66 -2.00 -0.64
N ASP A 51 -5.07 -2.83 0.33
CA ASP A 51 -6.47 -3.21 0.56
C ASP A 51 -7.33 -1.97 0.82
N TYR A 52 -6.85 -1.03 1.65
CA TYR A 52 -7.54 0.23 1.92
C TYR A 52 -7.66 1.12 0.68
N LEU A 53 -6.59 1.23 -0.12
CA LEU A 53 -6.59 2.02 -1.35
C LEU A 53 -7.53 1.39 -2.40
N GLN A 54 -7.61 0.06 -2.47
CA GLN A 54 -8.54 -0.64 -3.35
C GLN A 54 -9.99 -0.47 -2.89
N PHE A 55 -10.25 -0.67 -1.59
CA PHE A 55 -11.59 -0.47 -1.00
C PHE A 55 -12.11 0.96 -1.19
N SER A 56 -11.22 1.96 -1.12
CA SER A 56 -11.56 3.37 -1.37
C SER A 56 -11.62 3.76 -2.85
N GLY A 57 -11.44 2.81 -3.77
CA GLY A 57 -11.52 3.04 -5.22
C GLY A 57 -10.35 3.83 -5.80
N LYS A 58 -9.24 3.96 -5.07
CA LYS A 58 -8.05 4.71 -5.53
C LYS A 58 -7.13 3.90 -6.43
N ILE A 59 -7.14 2.57 -6.30
CA ILE A 59 -6.38 1.64 -7.12
C ILE A 59 -7.24 0.42 -7.48
N ILE A 60 -6.81 -0.30 -8.51
CA ILE A 60 -7.36 -1.60 -8.87
C ILE A 60 -6.22 -2.62 -8.79
N ILE A 61 -6.41 -3.69 -8.02
CA ILE A 61 -5.51 -4.84 -7.99
C ILE A 61 -6.23 -5.97 -8.71
N GLY A 62 -5.71 -6.35 -9.88
CA GLY A 62 -6.13 -7.56 -10.59
C GLY A 62 -5.59 -8.79 -9.89
N THR A 63 -6.42 -9.82 -9.76
CA THR A 63 -6.02 -11.14 -9.23
C THR A 63 -5.52 -12.03 -10.36
#